data_AF-A0A0R1QET5-F1
#
_entry.id   AF-A0A0R1QET5-F1
#
_cell.length_a   1.000
_cell.length_b   1.000
_cell.length_c   1.000
_cell.angle_alpha   90.00
_cell.angle_beta   90.00
_cell.angle_gamma   90.00
#
_symmetry.space_group_name_H-M   'P 1'
#
loop_
_entity.id
_entity.type
_entity.pdbx_description
1 polymer ?
#
loop_
_entity_poly.entity_id
_entity_poly.type
_entity_poly.pdbx_seq_one_letter_code
_entity_poly.pdbx_strand_id
1 'polypeptide(L)'
;MDKQMNNTHEGNDKTKIQTYITKELKKDSEKVLESMGLSINDAIKILLNRIVATDSLLLNLTLPEVEKDRISIAKSARNLPVSQIKIKEELTEWLKV
;
A
#
# COMPACT_ATOMS: atom_id res chain seq x y z
N MET A 1 -36.60 20.98 -45.37
CA MET A 1 -36.28 19.54 -45.48
C MET A 1 -35.19 19.23 -44.48
N ASP A 2 -35.67 18.87 -43.30
CA ASP A 2 -35.18 17.84 -42.38
C ASP A 2 -33.69 17.77 -42.04
N LYS A 3 -33.44 18.23 -40.80
CA LYS A 3 -32.46 17.65 -39.86
C LYS A 3 -32.36 16.14 -40.07
N GLN A 4 -31.15 15.66 -40.36
CA GLN A 4 -30.72 14.39 -39.80
C GLN A 4 -29.75 14.68 -38.66
N MET A 5 -30.25 14.32 -37.47
CA MET A 5 -29.52 14.24 -36.21
C MET A 5 -28.43 13.20 -36.38
N ASN A 6 -27.16 13.61 -36.38
CA ASN A 6 -26.08 12.66 -36.17
C ASN A 6 -25.98 12.40 -34.69
N ASN A 7 -26.56 11.26 -34.32
CA ASN A 7 -26.61 10.69 -33.00
C ASN A 7 -25.21 10.65 -32.35
N THR A 8 -25.17 11.21 -31.15
CA THR A 8 -24.20 10.98 -30.09
C THR A 8 -23.67 9.55 -30.09
N HIS A 9 -22.37 9.39 -30.26
CA HIS A 9 -21.58 8.34 -29.60
C HIS A 9 -20.41 9.05 -28.94
N GLU A 10 -20.63 9.64 -27.76
CA GLU A 10 -19.53 9.84 -26.82
C GLU A 10 -19.05 8.45 -26.42
N GLY A 11 -18.07 7.95 -27.17
CA GLY A 11 -17.37 6.72 -26.87
C GLY A 11 -16.86 6.79 -25.45
N ASN A 12 -17.26 5.82 -24.64
CA ASN A 12 -16.74 5.62 -23.30
C ASN A 12 -15.29 5.15 -23.48
N ASP A 13 -14.35 6.07 -23.73
CA ASP A 13 -12.93 5.84 -24.06
C ASP A 13 -12.17 5.31 -22.84
N LYS A 14 -12.54 4.11 -22.41
CA LYS A 14 -11.90 3.36 -21.33
C LYS A 14 -10.89 2.43 -21.95
N THR A 15 -9.62 2.65 -21.65
CA THR A 15 -8.53 1.73 -21.98
C THR A 15 -8.24 0.80 -20.81
N LYS A 16 -7.85 -0.45 -21.11
CA LYS A 16 -7.50 -1.47 -20.10
C LYS A 16 -5.99 -1.53 -19.89
N ILE A 17 -5.58 -1.50 -18.63
CA ILE A 17 -4.20 -1.77 -18.22
C ILE A 17 -4.11 -3.24 -17.78
N GLN A 18 -3.14 -4.00 -18.32
CA GLN A 18 -2.84 -5.37 -17.91
C GLN A 18 -1.39 -5.44 -17.44
N THR A 19 -1.16 -6.04 -16.27
CA THR A 19 0.17 -6.20 -15.69
C THR A 19 0.27 -7.53 -14.96
N TYR A 20 1.48 -8.09 -14.92
CA TYR A 20 1.77 -9.31 -14.18
C TYR A 20 2.38 -8.96 -12.83
N ILE A 21 1.81 -9.51 -11.76
CA ILE A 21 2.32 -9.41 -10.40
C ILE A 21 2.29 -10.78 -9.73
N THR A 22 3.09 -10.94 -8.68
CA THR A 22 3.05 -12.18 -7.88
C THR A 22 1.71 -12.30 -7.15
N LYS A 23 1.27 -13.53 -6.91
CA LYS A 23 0.02 -13.81 -6.19
C LYS A 23 0.06 -13.24 -4.76
N GLU A 24 1.23 -13.31 -4.12
CA GLU A 24 1.46 -12.78 -2.78
C GLU A 24 1.33 -11.26 -2.76
N LEU A 25 2.00 -10.55 -3.67
CA LEU A 25 1.90 -9.09 -3.77
C LEU A 25 0.45 -8.65 -3.98
N LYS A 26 -0.29 -9.35 -4.85
CA LYS A 26 -1.71 -9.07 -5.07
C LYS A 26 -2.50 -9.19 -3.76
N LYS A 27 -2.39 -10.36 -3.10
CA LYS A 27 -3.16 -10.69 -1.90
C LYS A 27 -2.88 -9.72 -0.75
N ASP A 28 -1.60 -9.41 -0.52
CA ASP A 28 -1.19 -8.53 0.57
C ASP A 28 -1.63 -7.08 0.30
N SER A 29 -1.52 -6.64 -0.96
CA SER A 29 -1.98 -5.31 -1.38
C SER A 29 -3.50 -5.18 -1.27
N GLU A 30 -4.28 -6.19 -1.66
CA GLU A 30 -5.74 -6.20 -1.51
C GLU A 30 -6.12 -6.02 -0.04
N LYS A 31 -5.51 -6.78 0.87
CA LYS A 31 -5.80 -6.68 2.31
C LYS A 31 -5.53 -5.28 2.87
N VAL A 32 -4.42 -4.65 2.46
CA VAL A 32 -4.07 -3.30 2.92
C VAL A 32 -5.02 -2.25 2.34
N LEU A 33 -5.31 -2.32 1.04
CA LEU A 33 -6.18 -1.35 0.37
C LEU A 33 -7.63 -1.47 0.83
N GLU A 34 -8.13 -2.68 1.05
CA GLU A 34 -9.47 -2.93 1.59
C GLU A 34 -9.63 -2.31 2.99
N SER A 35 -8.58 -2.32 3.82
CA SER A 35 -8.60 -1.64 5.13
C SER A 35 -8.80 -0.11 5.02
N MET A 36 -8.50 0.46 3.85
CA MET A 36 -8.69 1.88 3.52
C MET A 36 -9.96 2.11 2.69
N GLY A 37 -10.76 1.06 2.41
CA GLY A 37 -11.93 1.13 1.53
C GLY A 37 -11.59 1.31 0.05
N LEU A 38 -10.38 0.92 -0.37
CA LEU A 38 -9.88 1.07 -1.74
C LEU A 38 -9.71 -0.28 -2.43
N SER A 39 -9.95 -0.32 -3.74
CA SER A 39 -9.53 -1.44 -4.57
C SER A 39 -8.13 -1.21 -5.17
N ILE A 40 -7.50 -2.28 -5.68
CA ILE A 40 -6.27 -2.15 -6.48
C ILE A 40 -6.47 -1.18 -7.66
N ASN A 41 -7.64 -1.21 -8.29
CA ASN A 41 -7.94 -0.34 -9.43
C ASN A 41 -7.97 1.14 -9.02
N ASP A 42 -8.51 1.46 -7.84
CA ASP A 42 -8.54 2.83 -7.33
C ASP A 42 -7.12 3.32 -7.01
N ALA A 43 -6.30 2.46 -6.39
CA ALA A 43 -4.90 2.77 -6.13
C ALA A 43 -4.12 3.08 -7.42
N ILE A 44 -4.31 2.28 -8.48
CA ILE A 44 -3.68 2.52 -9.79
C ILE A 44 -4.15 3.85 -10.38
N LYS A 45 -5.44 4.16 -10.35
CA LYS A 45 -5.96 5.44 -10.86
C LYS A 45 -5.41 6.64 -10.11
N ILE A 46 -5.37 6.56 -8.78
CA ILE A 46 -4.82 7.62 -7.91
C ILE A 46 -3.34 7.85 -8.25
N LEU A 47 -2.56 6.78 -8.40
CA LEU A 47 -1.15 6.83 -8.80
C LEU A 47 -0.99 7.52 -10.16
N LEU A 48 -1.75 7.12 -11.18
CA LEU A 48 -1.68 7.72 -12.51
C LEU A 48 -2.09 9.20 -12.51
N ASN A 49 -3.19 9.55 -11.83
CA ASN A 49 -3.62 10.94 -11.69
C ASN A 49 -2.55 11.79 -11.02
N ARG A 50 -1.87 11.26 -10.01
CA ARG A 50 -0.81 11.98 -9.31
C ARG A 50 0.45 12.14 -10.15
N ILE A 51 0.83 11.14 -10.94
CA ILE A 51 1.95 11.27 -11.90
C ILE A 51 1.68 12.41 -12.88
N VAL A 52 0.48 12.42 -13.47
CA VAL A 52 0.07 13.48 -14.41
C VAL A 52 0.03 14.85 -13.73
N ALA A 53 -0.49 14.93 -12.50
CA ALA A 53 -0.62 16.19 -11.78
C ALA A 53 0.72 16.77 -11.30
N THR A 54 1.75 15.94 -11.12
CA THR A 54 3.05 16.36 -10.54
C THR A 54 4.21 16.30 -11.52
N ASP A 55 3.98 15.80 -12.74
CA ASP A 55 5.00 15.53 -13.76
C ASP A 55 6.20 14.73 -13.20
N SER A 56 5.92 13.85 -12.25
CA SER A 56 6.93 13.09 -11.51
C SER A 56 6.40 11.71 -11.13
N LEU A 57 7.28 10.70 -11.20
CA LEU A 57 6.98 9.39 -10.64
C LEU A 57 6.97 9.50 -9.10
N LEU A 58 5.93 8.94 -8.48
CA LEU A 58 5.69 9.03 -7.05
C LEU A 58 6.77 8.34 -6.22
N LEU A 59 7.57 9.16 -5.51
CA LEU A 59 8.54 8.81 -4.47
C LEU A 59 9.69 7.92 -4.97
N ASN A 60 10.89 8.25 -4.47
CA ASN A 60 12.15 7.57 -4.78
C ASN A 60 11.94 6.04 -4.88
N LEU A 61 12.31 5.46 -6.03
CA LEU A 61 12.21 4.02 -6.33
C LEU A 61 12.92 3.12 -5.31
N THR A 62 13.69 3.72 -4.42
CA THR A 62 14.25 3.14 -3.21
C THR A 62 13.36 3.46 -2.01
N LEU A 63 12.88 2.42 -1.32
CA LEU A 63 12.45 2.55 0.08
C LEU A 63 13.48 3.45 0.79
N PRO A 64 13.06 4.56 1.41
CA PRO A 64 13.97 5.35 2.23
C PRO A 64 14.71 4.40 3.18
N GLU A 65 16.03 4.55 3.35
CA GLU A 65 16.81 3.70 4.27
C GLU A 65 16.13 3.58 5.64
N VAL A 66 15.52 4.67 6.11
CA VAL A 66 14.69 4.74 7.33
C VAL A 66 13.55 3.71 7.34
N GLU A 67 12.87 3.49 6.22
CA GLU A 67 11.79 2.52 6.10
C GLU A 67 12.32 1.07 6.13
N LYS A 68 13.47 0.82 5.48
CA LYS A 68 14.15 -0.48 5.54
C LYS A 68 14.65 -0.78 6.94
N ASP A 69 15.22 0.21 7.62
CA ASP A 69 15.72 0.09 8.98
C ASP A 69 14.57 -0.18 9.96
N ARG A 70 13.44 0.51 9.82
CA ARG A 70 12.24 0.24 10.62
C ARG A 70 11.72 -1.18 10.42
N ILE A 71 11.70 -1.67 9.18
CA ILE A 71 11.30 -3.06 8.86
C ILE A 71 12.33 -4.06 9.43
N SER A 72 13.62 -3.76 9.33
CA SER A 72 14.71 -4.58 9.86
C SER A 72 14.65 -4.67 11.39
N ILE A 73 14.48 -3.55 12.07
CA ILE A 73 14.29 -3.47 13.53
C ILE A 73 13.04 -4.24 13.94
N ALA A 74 11.91 -4.05 13.25
CA ALA A 74 10.67 -4.77 13.56
C ALA A 74 10.80 -6.29 13.36
N LYS A 75 11.56 -6.74 12.36
CA LYS A 75 11.84 -8.18 12.15
C LYS A 75 12.78 -8.73 13.23
N SER A 76 13.85 -8.01 13.54
CA SER A 76 14.80 -8.40 14.59
C SER A 76 14.17 -8.42 15.97
N ALA A 77 13.31 -7.45 16.27
CA ALA A 77 12.57 -7.36 17.54
C ALA A 77 11.64 -8.56 17.78
N ARG A 78 11.07 -9.16 16.72
CA ARG A 78 10.24 -10.37 16.84
C ARG A 78 11.05 -11.62 17.23
N ASN A 79 12.35 -11.61 16.97
CA ASN A 79 13.26 -12.71 17.29
C ASN A 79 13.99 -12.50 18.62
N LEU A 80 13.78 -11.36 19.28
CA LEU A 80 14.34 -11.13 20.61
C LEU A 80 13.60 -12.01 21.63
N PRO A 81 14.32 -12.67 22.55
CA PRO A 81 13.68 -13.41 23.63
C PRO A 81 12.96 -12.43 24.56
N VAL A 82 11.62 -12.41 24.47
CA VAL A 82 10.78 -11.57 25.33
C VAL A 82 10.38 -12.39 26.55
N SER A 83 10.83 -11.97 27.74
CA SER A 83 10.37 -12.55 29.00
C SER A 83 9.11 -11.85 29.46
N GLN A 84 8.02 -12.60 29.63
CA GLN A 84 6.77 -12.06 30.13
C GLN A 84 6.77 -12.11 31.66
N ILE A 85 6.82 -10.94 32.31
CA ILE A 85 6.71 -10.81 33.77
C ILE A 85 5.25 -10.97 34.16
N LYS A 86 4.95 -11.94 35.02
CA LYS A 86 3.55 -12.30 35.36
C LYS A 86 3.18 -11.95 36.79
N ILE A 87 4.16 -11.77 37.68
CA ILE A 87 3.95 -11.49 39.10
C ILE A 87 4.80 -10.33 39.60
N LYS A 88 4.40 -9.77 40.75
CA LYS A 88 4.95 -8.54 41.29
C LYS A 88 6.40 -8.71 41.75
N GLU A 89 6.74 -9.90 42.25
CA GLU A 89 8.07 -10.27 42.71
C GLU A 89 9.07 -10.30 41.54
N GLU A 90 8.68 -10.91 40.41
CA GLU A 90 9.47 -10.92 39.16
C GLU A 90 9.70 -9.50 38.62
N LEU A 91 8.68 -8.64 38.67
CA LEU A 91 8.81 -7.24 38.27
C LEU A 91 9.80 -6.49 39.17
N THR A 92 9.71 -6.74 40.47
CA THR A 92 10.54 -6.06 41.46
C THR A 92 12.00 -6.50 41.33
N GLU A 93 12.25 -7.75 40.96
CA GLU A 93 13.60 -8.26 40.69
C GLU A 93 14.18 -7.67 39.39
N TRP A 94 13.38 -7.58 38.33
CA TRP A 94 13.80 -7.01 37.04
C TRP A 94 14.18 -5.52 37.14
N LEU A 95 13.47 -4.75 37.96
CA LEU A 95 13.73 -3.32 38.17
C LEU A 95 14.95 -3.02 39.04
N LYS A 96 15.58 -4.03 39.66
CA LYS A 96 16.80 -3.86 40.47
C LYS A 96 18.10 -3.91 39.64
N VAL A 97 18.00 -4.09 38.32
CA VAL A 97 19.14 -4.03 37.39
C VAL A 97 19.72 -2.63 37.32
#